data_AF-A0A3B0ZF35-F1
#
_entry.id   AF-A0A3B0ZF35-F1
#
_cell.length_a   1.000
_cell.length_b   1.000
_cell.length_c   1.000
_cell.angle_alpha   90.00
_cell.angle_beta   90.00
_cell.angle_gamma   90.00
#
_symmetry.space_group_name_H-M   'P 1'
#
loop_
_entity.id
_entity.type
_entity.pdbx_description
1 polymer ?
#
loop_
_entity_poly.entity_id
_entity_poly.type
_entity_poly.pdbx_seq_one_letter_code
_entity_poly.pdbx_strand_id
1 'polypeptide(L)'
;MVYILLNYWEDNNFLKALEHTKAENMTEKNKFIESSYHKFKNAITEINDDATKDIYAVSFWYFEEDDDLRFPTILVSYNTNANYKEQILKASNNKEAKWNYAYWLQDFIGQIGGREDELLKNWFKSTPYFYSENENEKMFENNEIFEKIIEQGSEFCEDFIEEIILLTKRLFSEKVILNKFGKNIPILVHELEYGDGSTDLTLNSNPKGVADEFIEWVQNPRQIL
;
A
#
# COMPACT_ATOMS: atom_id res chain seq x y z
N MET A 1 -38.92 17.02 -25.45
CA MET A 1 -39.62 15.90 -26.11
C MET A 1 -39.43 16.02 -27.61
N VAL A 2 -38.38 15.39 -28.16
CA VAL A 2 -38.42 14.68 -29.45
C VAL A 2 -37.35 13.58 -29.35
N TYR A 3 -37.84 12.34 -29.17
CA TYR A 3 -37.13 11.10 -29.40
C TYR A 3 -36.89 10.96 -30.91
N ILE A 4 -35.66 10.74 -31.36
CA ILE A 4 -35.38 10.02 -32.62
C ILE A 4 -34.18 9.07 -32.40
N LEU A 5 -34.57 7.81 -32.13
CA LEU A 5 -34.05 6.55 -32.68
C LEU A 5 -32.56 6.20 -32.58
N LEU A 6 -32.34 5.23 -31.68
CA LEU A 6 -31.42 4.11 -31.73
C LEU A 6 -31.19 3.51 -33.14
N ASN A 7 -29.92 3.10 -33.36
CA ASN A 7 -29.39 1.95 -34.11
C ASN A 7 -28.53 2.27 -35.35
N TYR A 8 -27.20 2.27 -35.16
CA TYR A 8 -26.18 1.71 -36.07
C TYR A 8 -24.97 1.37 -35.17
N TRP A 9 -24.79 0.11 -34.79
CA TRP A 9 -23.85 -0.87 -35.37
C TRP A 9 -22.37 -0.54 -35.13
N GLU A 10 -21.79 -1.33 -34.21
CA GLU A 10 -20.41 -1.84 -34.16
C GLU A 10 -19.31 -1.03 -34.86
N ASP A 11 -18.82 0.02 -34.22
CA ASP A 11 -17.47 0.51 -34.46
C ASP A 11 -16.61 0.25 -33.22
N ASN A 12 -15.85 -0.86 -33.26
CA ASN A 12 -14.72 -1.11 -32.35
C ASN A 12 -13.74 0.07 -32.29
N ASN A 13 -13.76 0.96 -33.27
CA ASN A 13 -12.94 2.16 -33.33
C ASN A 13 -13.43 3.30 -32.41
N PHE A 14 -14.72 3.43 -32.13
CA PHE A 14 -15.21 4.47 -31.21
C PHE A 14 -14.94 4.11 -29.75
N LEU A 15 -15.14 2.83 -29.39
CA LEU A 15 -14.76 2.31 -28.08
C LEU A 15 -13.24 2.30 -27.90
N LYS A 16 -12.46 1.88 -28.91
CA LYS A 16 -10.99 2.02 -28.88
C LYS A 16 -10.53 3.47 -28.82
N ALA A 17 -11.20 4.41 -29.49
CA ALA A 17 -10.88 5.83 -29.39
C ALA A 17 -11.20 6.39 -28.00
N LEU A 18 -12.29 5.96 -27.37
CA LEU A 18 -12.62 6.31 -25.99
C LEU A 18 -11.65 5.68 -24.98
N GLU A 19 -11.18 4.45 -25.21
CA GLU A 19 -10.12 3.81 -24.43
C GLU A 19 -8.76 4.52 -24.64
N HIS A 20 -8.42 4.89 -25.87
CA HIS A 20 -7.23 5.70 -26.20
C HIS A 20 -7.30 7.07 -25.54
N THR A 21 -8.45 7.74 -25.57
CA THR A 21 -8.63 9.08 -24.99
C THR A 21 -8.66 9.05 -23.47
N LYS A 22 -9.10 7.93 -22.86
CA LYS A 22 -8.95 7.67 -21.41
C LYS A 22 -7.50 7.42 -21.02
N ALA A 23 -6.75 6.68 -21.84
CA ALA A 23 -5.32 6.43 -21.62
C ALA A 23 -4.46 7.70 -21.84
N GLU A 24 -4.85 8.58 -22.78
CA GLU A 24 -4.14 9.82 -23.11
C GLU A 24 -4.38 10.97 -22.11
N ASN A 25 -5.40 10.90 -21.25
CA ASN A 25 -5.73 11.93 -20.24
C ASN A 25 -5.51 11.48 -18.79
N MET A 26 -4.74 10.42 -18.57
CA MET A 26 -4.44 9.96 -17.22
C MET A 26 -3.34 10.84 -16.60
N THR A 27 -3.61 11.47 -15.47
CA THR A 27 -2.61 12.24 -14.70
C THR A 27 -1.44 11.34 -14.28
N GLU A 28 -0.26 11.90 -14.02
CA GLU A 28 0.89 11.11 -13.54
C GLU A 28 0.54 10.33 -12.26
N LYS A 29 -0.24 10.94 -11.36
CA LYS A 29 -0.85 10.29 -10.19
C LYS A 29 -1.63 9.04 -10.58
N ASN A 30 -2.58 9.15 -11.51
CA ASN A 30 -3.42 8.01 -11.92
C ASN A 30 -2.61 6.90 -12.60
N LYS A 31 -1.56 7.24 -13.38
CA LYS A 31 -0.64 6.24 -13.95
C LYS A 31 0.07 5.44 -12.87
N PHE A 32 0.59 6.12 -11.84
CA PHE A 32 1.19 5.47 -10.68
C PHE A 32 0.18 4.58 -9.95
N ILE A 33 -1.03 5.08 -9.65
CA ILE A 33 -2.07 4.34 -8.93
C ILE A 33 -2.49 3.07 -9.67
N GLU A 34 -2.78 3.13 -10.97
CA GLU A 34 -3.21 1.92 -11.71
C GLU A 34 -2.08 0.90 -11.84
N SER A 35 -0.85 1.34 -12.10
CA SER A 35 0.33 0.46 -12.10
C SER A 35 0.50 -0.22 -10.73
N SER A 36 0.37 0.56 -9.65
CA SER A 36 0.50 0.07 -8.27
C SER A 36 -0.60 -0.93 -7.91
N TYR A 37 -1.84 -0.70 -8.34
CA TYR A 37 -2.92 -1.66 -8.17
C TYR A 37 -2.61 -3.01 -8.82
N HIS A 38 -2.11 -2.99 -10.06
CA HIS A 38 -1.72 -4.21 -10.77
C HIS A 38 -0.58 -4.93 -10.08
N LYS A 39 0.45 -4.21 -9.64
CA LYS A 39 1.57 -4.79 -8.86
C LYS A 39 1.06 -5.45 -7.58
N PHE A 40 0.21 -4.78 -6.79
CA PHE A 40 -0.37 -5.36 -5.58
C PHE A 40 -1.21 -6.60 -5.86
N LYS A 41 -2.11 -6.51 -6.85
CA LYS A 41 -2.97 -7.62 -7.25
C LYS A 41 -2.14 -8.83 -7.66
N ASN A 42 -1.12 -8.63 -8.51
CA ASN A 42 -0.24 -9.69 -8.97
C ASN A 42 0.51 -10.33 -7.81
N ALA A 43 1.15 -9.52 -6.95
CA ALA A 43 1.88 -10.01 -5.77
C ALA A 43 1.00 -10.96 -4.92
N ILE A 44 -0.26 -10.59 -4.68
CA ILE A 44 -1.20 -11.41 -3.91
C ILE A 44 -1.63 -12.66 -4.70
N THR A 45 -2.02 -12.51 -5.97
CA THR A 45 -2.57 -13.63 -6.75
C THR A 45 -1.54 -14.70 -7.10
N GLU A 46 -0.26 -14.32 -7.18
CA GLU A 46 0.86 -15.21 -7.52
C GLU A 46 1.42 -15.99 -6.32
N ILE A 47 0.99 -15.68 -5.09
CA ILE A 47 1.32 -16.50 -3.90
C ILE A 47 0.98 -17.96 -4.18
N ASN A 48 1.84 -18.91 -3.80
CA ASN A 48 1.57 -20.33 -4.02
C ASN A 48 0.27 -20.76 -3.31
N ASP A 49 -0.64 -21.43 -4.04
CA ASP A 49 -1.93 -21.90 -3.53
C ASP A 49 -1.79 -22.86 -2.33
N ASP A 50 -0.72 -23.64 -2.27
CA ASP A 50 -0.46 -24.55 -1.14
C ASP A 50 -0.25 -23.77 0.19
N ALA A 51 0.29 -22.55 0.12
CA ALA A 51 0.51 -21.70 1.28
C ALA A 51 -0.75 -20.92 1.72
N THR A 52 -1.69 -20.67 0.81
CA THR A 52 -2.83 -19.75 1.03
C THR A 52 -3.68 -20.05 2.27
N LYS A 53 -3.85 -21.33 2.61
CA LYS A 53 -4.65 -21.76 3.77
C LYS A 53 -4.00 -21.43 5.11
N ASP A 54 -2.68 -21.33 5.12
CA ASP A 54 -1.92 -21.07 6.35
C ASP A 54 -1.65 -19.59 6.56
N ILE A 55 -1.76 -18.77 5.51
CA ILE A 55 -1.61 -17.32 5.58
C ILE A 55 -2.78 -16.71 6.36
N TYR A 56 -2.46 -15.85 7.33
CA TYR A 56 -3.46 -15.17 8.14
C TYR A 56 -3.46 -13.65 8.00
N ALA A 57 -2.42 -13.07 7.42
CA ALA A 57 -2.31 -11.63 7.17
C ALA A 57 -1.31 -11.33 6.06
N VAL A 58 -1.51 -10.21 5.37
CA VAL A 58 -0.58 -9.61 4.41
C VAL A 58 -0.03 -8.33 5.02
N SER A 59 1.26 -8.09 4.93
CA SER A 59 1.92 -6.86 5.38
C SER A 59 2.19 -5.97 4.18
N PHE A 60 1.80 -4.70 4.32
CA PHE A 60 2.15 -3.59 3.45
C PHE A 60 3.02 -2.67 4.32
N TRP A 61 4.32 -3.00 4.38
CA TRP A 61 5.28 -2.26 5.19
C TRP A 61 5.69 -0.97 4.46
N TYR A 62 5.33 0.17 5.04
CA TYR A 62 5.66 1.51 4.59
C TYR A 62 6.98 2.02 5.19
N PHE A 63 7.79 2.66 4.35
CA PHE A 63 8.98 3.42 4.72
C PHE A 63 9.43 4.31 3.56
N GLU A 64 10.28 5.29 3.84
CA GLU A 64 11.00 6.08 2.85
C GLU A 64 12.39 5.49 2.58
N GLU A 65 12.72 5.22 1.31
CA GLU A 65 14.04 4.71 0.96
C GLU A 65 15.14 5.73 1.30
N ASP A 66 16.13 5.32 2.11
CA ASP A 66 17.24 6.17 2.59
C ASP A 66 16.78 7.44 3.35
N ASP A 67 15.66 7.38 4.06
CA ASP A 67 15.04 8.52 4.77
C ASP A 67 14.70 9.70 3.83
N ASP A 68 14.48 9.41 2.55
CA ASP A 68 14.21 10.40 1.51
C ASP A 68 12.72 10.43 1.15
N LEU A 69 12.02 11.47 1.62
CA LEU A 69 10.56 11.63 1.48
C LEU A 69 10.05 11.68 0.03
N ARG A 70 10.95 11.77 -0.97
CA ARG A 70 10.60 11.66 -2.39
C ARG A 70 10.31 10.23 -2.82
N PHE A 71 10.76 9.25 -2.02
CA PHE A 71 10.74 7.83 -2.34
C PHE A 71 10.00 7.00 -1.28
N PRO A 72 8.72 7.33 -0.97
CA PRO A 72 7.88 6.45 -0.18
C PRO A 72 7.73 5.09 -0.87
N THR A 73 7.77 4.03 -0.07
CA THR A 73 7.84 2.65 -0.54
C THR A 73 6.91 1.77 0.29
N ILE A 74 6.23 0.84 -0.38
CA ILE A 74 5.55 -0.29 0.27
C ILE A 74 6.26 -1.57 -0.13
N LEU A 75 6.73 -2.33 0.85
CA LEU A 75 7.09 -3.74 0.66
C LEU A 75 5.94 -4.65 1.06
N VAL A 76 5.61 -5.57 0.17
CA VAL A 76 4.53 -6.53 0.37
C VAL A 76 5.11 -7.84 0.84
N SER A 77 4.62 -8.34 1.96
CA SER A 77 4.95 -9.67 2.48
C SER A 77 3.72 -10.30 3.15
N TYR A 78 3.86 -11.48 3.74
CA TYR A 78 2.79 -12.13 4.48
C TYR A 78 3.35 -12.97 5.62
N ASN A 79 2.47 -13.45 6.49
CA ASN A 79 2.85 -14.42 7.52
C ASN A 79 1.84 -15.56 7.64
N THR A 80 2.33 -16.67 8.18
CA THR A 80 1.65 -17.95 8.22
C THR A 80 1.48 -18.44 9.66
N ASN A 81 0.44 -19.26 9.91
CA ASN A 81 0.25 -19.80 11.25
C ASN A 81 1.39 -20.77 11.62
N ALA A 82 2.03 -21.44 10.64
CA ALA A 82 3.22 -22.24 10.87
C ALA A 82 4.37 -21.38 11.41
N ASN A 83 4.75 -20.29 10.72
CA ASN A 83 5.85 -19.44 11.18
C ASN A 83 5.52 -18.78 12.53
N TYR A 84 4.31 -18.24 12.72
CA TYR A 84 3.87 -17.71 14.01
C TYR A 84 4.13 -18.72 15.16
N LYS A 85 3.74 -19.99 15.01
CA LYS A 85 3.94 -21.02 16.04
C LYS A 85 5.41 -21.27 16.35
N GLU A 86 6.29 -21.19 15.35
CA GLU A 86 7.74 -21.35 15.53
C GLU A 86 8.38 -20.17 16.27
N GLN A 87 7.81 -18.96 16.15
CA GLN A 87 8.36 -17.77 16.80
C GLN A 87 7.86 -17.54 18.23
N ILE A 88 6.86 -18.29 18.71
CA ILE A 88 6.31 -18.15 20.09
C ILE A 88 7.41 -18.13 21.15
N LEU A 89 8.41 -19.02 21.04
CA LEU A 89 9.47 -19.15 22.05
C LEU A 89 10.48 -17.99 22.02
N LYS A 90 10.47 -17.16 20.98
CA LYS A 90 11.37 -16.00 20.82
C LYS A 90 10.68 -14.67 21.13
N ALA A 91 9.36 -14.68 21.31
CA ALA A 91 8.58 -13.52 21.68
C ALA A 91 8.22 -13.55 23.17
N SER A 92 7.82 -12.40 23.70
CA SER A 92 7.37 -12.26 25.09
C SER A 92 6.02 -12.97 25.32
N ASN A 93 5.19 -13.05 24.27
CA ASN A 93 3.92 -13.76 24.30
C ASN A 93 3.46 -14.17 22.88
N ASN A 94 2.40 -14.98 22.83
CA ASN A 94 1.81 -15.47 21.58
C ASN A 94 1.31 -14.35 20.66
N LYS A 95 0.69 -13.30 21.21
CA LYS A 95 0.17 -12.19 20.39
C LYS A 95 1.32 -11.42 19.72
N GLU A 96 2.43 -11.21 20.44
CA GLU A 96 3.63 -10.59 19.89
C GLU A 96 4.26 -11.46 18.79
N ALA A 97 4.43 -12.77 19.01
CA ALA A 97 4.94 -13.68 17.97
C ALA A 97 4.09 -13.69 16.69
N LYS A 98 2.77 -13.46 16.83
CA LYS A 98 1.85 -13.37 15.70
C LYS A 98 1.96 -12.01 15.02
N TRP A 99 1.78 -10.92 15.77
CA TRP A 99 1.48 -9.63 15.16
C TRP A 99 2.68 -8.70 14.99
N ASN A 100 3.76 -8.89 15.76
CA ASN A 100 4.95 -8.07 15.61
C ASN A 100 5.73 -8.48 14.34
N TYR A 101 5.84 -7.55 13.40
CA TYR A 101 6.48 -7.74 12.10
C TYR A 101 7.91 -8.28 12.20
N ALA A 102 8.64 -7.97 13.28
CA ALA A 102 9.99 -8.50 13.52
C ALA A 102 10.06 -10.05 13.55
N TYR A 103 8.94 -10.73 13.80
CA TYR A 103 8.85 -12.20 13.81
C TYR A 103 8.26 -12.79 12.52
N TRP A 104 7.96 -11.97 11.51
CA TRP A 104 7.40 -12.45 10.24
C TRP A 104 8.48 -13.08 9.37
N LEU A 105 8.06 -13.74 8.27
CA LEU A 105 8.97 -14.44 7.34
C LEU A 105 10.00 -13.49 6.69
N GLN A 106 9.67 -12.20 6.55
CA GLN A 106 10.47 -11.19 5.84
C GLN A 106 10.73 -11.54 4.36
N ASP A 107 9.90 -12.42 3.78
CA ASP A 107 9.92 -12.76 2.36
C ASP A 107 9.07 -11.76 1.57
N PHE A 108 9.72 -10.87 0.83
CA PHE A 108 9.05 -9.86 0.02
C PHE A 108 8.55 -10.44 -1.30
N ILE A 109 7.27 -10.20 -1.60
CA ILE A 109 6.58 -10.67 -2.81
C ILE A 109 6.19 -9.53 -3.76
N GLY A 110 6.46 -8.28 -3.38
CA GLY A 110 6.20 -7.12 -4.22
C GLY A 110 6.72 -5.83 -3.59
N GLN A 111 6.91 -4.82 -4.44
CA GLN A 111 7.30 -3.47 -4.06
C GLN A 111 6.51 -2.44 -4.87
N ILE A 112 6.03 -1.39 -4.19
CA ILE A 112 5.43 -0.20 -4.79
C ILE A 112 6.23 1.03 -4.39
N GLY A 113 6.46 1.96 -5.31
CA GLY A 113 7.24 3.15 -5.04
C GLY A 113 8.74 2.87 -4.97
N GLY A 114 9.46 3.71 -4.24
CA GLY A 114 10.92 3.70 -4.17
C GLY A 114 11.62 4.45 -5.30
N ARG A 115 12.93 4.61 -5.16
CA ARG A 115 13.81 5.45 -5.99
C ARG A 115 13.83 5.04 -7.45
N GLU A 116 13.64 3.75 -7.71
CA GLU A 116 13.64 3.18 -9.06
C GLU A 116 12.26 3.27 -9.75
N ASP A 117 11.18 3.65 -9.06
CA ASP A 117 9.85 3.76 -9.66
C ASP A 117 9.68 5.09 -10.43
N GLU A 118 9.79 5.02 -11.75
CA GLU A 118 9.62 6.19 -12.63
C GLU A 118 8.21 6.80 -12.58
N LEU A 119 7.17 6.02 -12.30
CA LEU A 119 5.81 6.55 -12.19
C LEU A 119 5.65 7.34 -10.90
N LEU A 120 6.25 6.89 -9.80
CA LEU A 120 6.31 7.65 -8.54
C LEU A 120 7.04 8.96 -8.74
N LYS A 121 8.22 8.93 -9.37
CA LYS A 121 9.01 10.14 -9.66
C LYS A 121 8.26 11.14 -10.54
N ASN A 122 7.53 10.66 -11.54
CA ASN A 122 6.72 11.52 -12.40
C ASN A 122 5.50 12.10 -11.67
N TRP A 123 4.87 11.30 -10.80
CA TRP A 123 3.81 11.81 -9.92
C TRP A 123 4.37 12.89 -9.00
N PHE A 124 5.45 12.64 -8.26
CA PHE A 124 6.08 13.63 -7.38
C PHE A 124 6.42 14.94 -8.10
N LYS A 125 7.02 14.87 -9.30
CA LYS A 125 7.30 16.06 -10.14
C LYS A 125 6.07 16.86 -10.55
N SER A 126 4.90 16.25 -10.53
CA SER A 126 3.62 16.88 -10.91
C SER A 126 2.87 17.51 -9.71
N THR A 127 3.35 17.34 -8.49
CA THR A 127 2.70 17.88 -7.27
C THR A 127 3.18 19.31 -6.98
N PRO A 128 2.41 20.11 -6.23
CA PRO A 128 2.89 21.39 -5.69
C PRO A 128 4.01 21.24 -4.64
N TYR A 129 4.24 20.01 -4.16
CA TYR A 129 5.25 19.68 -3.16
C TYR A 129 6.60 19.31 -3.77
N PHE A 130 6.74 19.37 -5.10
CA PHE A 130 7.98 18.99 -5.74
C PHE A 130 9.18 19.82 -5.25
N TYR A 131 10.29 19.13 -5.01
CA TYR A 131 11.62 19.70 -4.83
C TYR A 131 12.68 18.84 -5.52
N SER A 132 13.72 19.50 -6.02
CA SER A 132 14.82 18.86 -6.74
C SER A 132 15.86 18.22 -5.81
N GLU A 133 16.70 17.33 -6.35
CA GLU A 133 17.87 16.77 -5.63
C GLU A 133 18.75 17.87 -5.03
N ASN A 134 19.04 18.91 -5.81
CA ASN A 134 19.86 20.03 -5.36
C ASN A 134 19.19 20.87 -4.26
N GLU A 135 17.85 20.88 -4.16
CA GLU A 135 17.17 21.47 -3.00
C GLU A 135 17.23 20.55 -1.78
N ASN A 136 17.06 19.24 -1.98
CA ASN A 136 17.22 18.22 -0.95
C ASN A 136 18.63 18.26 -0.32
N GLU A 137 19.69 18.31 -1.13
CA GLU A 137 21.07 18.41 -0.65
C GLU A 137 21.33 19.67 0.19
N LYS A 138 20.68 20.79 -0.16
CA LYS A 138 20.82 22.06 0.56
C LYS A 138 20.14 22.08 1.92
N MET A 139 19.27 21.11 2.21
CA MET A 139 18.58 21.05 3.50
C MET A 139 19.56 20.91 4.66
N PHE A 140 20.70 20.25 4.45
CA PHE A 140 21.74 20.08 5.47
C PHE A 140 22.52 21.38 5.79
N GLU A 141 22.40 22.39 4.93
CA GLU A 141 23.14 23.64 5.03
C GLU A 141 22.26 24.82 5.47
N ASN A 142 20.93 24.70 5.37
CA ASN A 142 20.00 25.80 5.59
C ASN A 142 18.70 25.33 6.26
N ASN A 143 18.43 25.82 7.47
CA ASN A 143 17.24 25.47 8.24
C ASN A 143 15.91 25.87 7.56
N GLU A 144 15.86 26.99 6.84
CA GLU A 144 14.63 27.39 6.13
C GLU A 144 14.35 26.45 4.96
N ILE A 145 15.40 25.96 4.29
CA ILE A 145 15.26 24.93 3.24
C ILE A 145 14.86 23.61 3.90
N PHE A 146 15.48 23.24 5.01
CA PHE A 146 15.12 22.03 5.77
C PHE A 146 13.64 22.00 6.12
N GLU A 147 13.11 23.04 6.78
CA GLU A 147 11.69 23.09 7.17
C GLU A 147 10.77 22.96 5.96
N LYS A 148 11.10 23.65 4.85
CA LYS A 148 10.33 23.57 3.60
C LYS A 148 10.36 22.16 2.99
N ILE A 149 11.53 21.52 2.92
CA ILE A 149 11.68 20.18 2.34
C ILE A 149 10.94 19.14 3.16
N ILE A 150 11.02 19.23 4.50
CA ILE A 150 10.27 18.35 5.38
C ILE A 150 8.76 18.53 5.17
N GLU A 151 8.26 19.76 5.17
CA GLU A 151 6.83 20.04 4.93
C GLU A 151 6.37 19.47 3.58
N GLN A 152 7.10 19.77 2.50
CA GLN A 152 6.78 19.29 1.17
C GLN A 152 6.85 17.75 1.04
N GLY A 153 7.86 17.13 1.62
CA GLY A 153 8.04 15.69 1.60
C GLY A 153 6.92 14.98 2.39
N SER A 154 6.59 15.49 3.58
CA SER A 154 5.51 14.96 4.41
C SER A 154 4.16 15.02 3.70
N GLU A 155 3.81 16.15 3.07
CA GLU A 155 2.57 16.27 2.29
C GLU A 155 2.50 15.24 1.14
N PHE A 156 3.63 14.96 0.47
CA PHE A 156 3.66 13.93 -0.57
C PHE A 156 3.53 12.50 -0.01
N CYS A 157 4.17 12.21 1.13
CA CYS A 157 4.04 10.92 1.82
C CYS A 157 2.61 10.67 2.32
N GLU A 158 1.92 11.70 2.82
CA GLU A 158 0.51 11.62 3.19
C GLU A 158 -0.37 11.29 1.97
N ASP A 159 -0.20 12.04 0.87
CA ASP A 159 -0.86 11.77 -0.41
C ASP A 159 -0.61 10.34 -0.91
N PHE A 160 0.62 9.84 -0.77
CA PHE A 160 1.00 8.47 -1.13
C PHE A 160 0.23 7.45 -0.29
N ILE A 161 0.23 7.59 1.03
CA ILE A 161 -0.42 6.66 1.95
C ILE A 161 -1.94 6.65 1.77
N GLU A 162 -2.56 7.81 1.53
CA GLU A 162 -4.00 7.86 1.22
C GLU A 162 -4.33 7.02 -0.01
N GLU A 163 -3.51 7.07 -1.06
CA GLU A 163 -3.70 6.24 -2.25
C GLU A 163 -3.47 4.75 -1.95
N ILE A 164 -2.48 4.38 -1.12
CA ILE A 164 -2.30 2.98 -0.69
C ILE A 164 -3.55 2.46 0.04
N ILE A 165 -4.17 3.27 0.92
CA ILE A 165 -5.42 2.94 1.60
C ILE A 165 -6.57 2.73 0.58
N LEU A 166 -6.66 3.56 -0.46
CA LEU A 166 -7.68 3.39 -1.51
C LEU A 166 -7.43 2.12 -2.35
N LEU A 167 -6.18 1.80 -2.65
CA LEU A 167 -5.79 0.59 -3.36
C LEU A 167 -6.11 -0.69 -2.56
N THR A 168 -5.87 -0.70 -1.25
CA THR A 168 -6.24 -1.84 -0.40
C THR A 168 -7.75 -2.04 -0.34
N LYS A 169 -8.53 -0.95 -0.18
CA LYS A 169 -10.00 -0.99 -0.30
C LYS A 169 -10.45 -1.55 -1.64
N ARG A 170 -9.77 -1.19 -2.74
CA ARG A 170 -10.05 -1.72 -4.07
C ARG A 170 -9.83 -3.23 -4.13
N LEU A 171 -8.73 -3.76 -3.59
CA LEU A 171 -8.45 -5.20 -3.51
C LEU A 171 -9.59 -5.97 -2.81
N PHE A 172 -10.11 -5.43 -1.70
CA PHE A 172 -11.26 -6.03 -1.01
C PHE A 172 -12.55 -5.92 -1.83
N SER A 173 -12.84 -4.75 -2.41
CA SER A 173 -14.05 -4.51 -3.20
C SER A 173 -14.14 -5.39 -4.46
N GLU A 174 -13.00 -5.62 -5.13
CA GLU A 174 -12.87 -6.52 -6.28
C GLU A 174 -12.71 -7.99 -5.88
N LYS A 175 -12.82 -8.30 -4.57
CA LYS A 175 -12.73 -9.65 -3.99
C LYS A 175 -11.40 -10.35 -4.26
N VAL A 176 -10.31 -9.62 -4.51
CA VAL A 176 -8.98 -10.21 -4.75
C VAL A 176 -8.55 -11.05 -3.54
N ILE A 177 -8.66 -10.47 -2.34
CA ILE A 177 -8.31 -11.15 -1.07
C ILE A 177 -9.20 -12.38 -0.85
N LEU A 178 -10.52 -12.20 -0.93
CA LEU A 178 -11.48 -13.30 -0.75
C LEU A 178 -11.23 -14.45 -1.72
N ASN A 179 -11.01 -14.16 -3.00
CA ASN A 179 -10.79 -15.18 -4.03
C ASN A 179 -9.47 -15.92 -3.82
N LYS A 180 -8.42 -15.23 -3.37
CA LYS A 180 -7.11 -15.86 -3.17
C LYS A 180 -7.05 -16.72 -1.90
N PHE A 181 -7.56 -16.22 -0.79
CA PHE A 181 -7.40 -16.86 0.52
C PHE A 181 -8.66 -17.63 0.99
N GLY A 182 -9.75 -17.58 0.23
CA GLY A 182 -11.05 -18.16 0.59
C GLY A 182 -11.79 -17.40 1.70
N LYS A 183 -11.19 -16.34 2.25
CA LYS A 183 -11.74 -15.42 3.26
C LYS A 183 -11.05 -14.07 3.14
N ASN A 184 -11.67 -13.02 3.66
CA ASN A 184 -10.96 -11.76 3.88
C ASN A 184 -10.00 -11.94 5.06
N ILE A 185 -8.70 -11.81 4.79
CA ILE A 185 -7.64 -11.67 5.79
C ILE A 185 -7.19 -10.21 5.85
N PRO A 186 -6.65 -9.73 6.98
CA PRO A 186 -6.20 -8.35 7.09
C PRO A 186 -4.99 -8.05 6.20
N ILE A 187 -5.00 -6.83 5.65
CA ILE A 187 -3.82 -6.16 5.10
C ILE A 187 -3.33 -5.15 6.15
N LEU A 188 -2.17 -5.39 6.74
CA LEU A 188 -1.59 -4.51 7.73
C LEU A 188 -0.78 -3.44 6.99
N VAL A 189 -1.27 -2.20 6.96
CA VAL A 189 -0.49 -1.05 6.49
C VAL A 189 0.20 -0.45 7.71
N HIS A 190 1.53 -0.54 7.76
CA HIS A 190 2.28 -0.23 8.96
C HIS A 190 3.70 0.25 8.65
N GLU A 191 4.30 0.95 9.60
CA GLU A 191 5.73 1.24 9.67
C GLU A 191 6.46 0.19 10.53
N LEU A 192 7.77 0.33 10.72
CA LEU A 192 8.55 -0.55 11.61
C LEU A 192 8.11 -0.45 13.08
N GLU A 193 7.80 0.76 13.53
CA GLU A 193 7.32 1.00 14.89
C GLU A 193 5.81 1.22 14.89
N TYR A 194 5.09 0.46 15.70
CA TYR A 194 3.65 0.62 15.85
C TYR A 194 3.32 1.80 16.76
N GLY A 195 3.48 3.02 16.24
CA GLY A 195 3.00 4.25 16.88
C GLY A 195 1.48 4.40 16.74
N ASP A 196 0.89 5.39 17.42
CA ASP A 196 -0.56 5.65 17.40
C ASP A 196 -1.13 5.76 15.97
N GLY A 197 -0.37 6.37 15.04
CA GLY A 197 -0.76 6.52 13.63
C GLY A 197 -0.84 5.20 12.83
N SER A 198 -0.07 4.18 13.20
CA SER A 198 -0.02 2.90 12.47
C SER A 198 -1.32 2.10 12.54
N THR A 199 -2.08 2.26 13.64
CA THR A 199 -3.38 1.58 13.82
C THR A 199 -4.45 2.15 12.90
N ASP A 200 -4.46 3.46 12.69
CA ASP A 200 -5.42 4.14 11.82
C ASP A 200 -5.21 3.76 10.35
N LEU A 201 -3.95 3.64 9.89
CA LEU A 201 -3.64 3.19 8.53
C LEU A 201 -4.24 1.80 8.25
N THR A 202 -4.02 0.86 9.17
CA THR A 202 -4.56 -0.49 9.06
C THR A 202 -6.08 -0.51 9.18
N LEU A 203 -6.68 0.21 10.14
CA LEU A 203 -8.13 0.31 10.28
C LEU A 203 -8.79 0.85 9.01
N ASN A 204 -8.23 1.90 8.43
CA ASN A 204 -8.77 2.52 7.23
C ASN A 204 -8.57 1.66 5.98
N SER A 205 -7.58 0.78 5.95
CA SER A 205 -7.28 -0.10 4.80
C SER A 205 -8.17 -1.35 4.72
N ASN A 206 -8.86 -1.70 5.81
CA ASN A 206 -9.58 -2.98 5.93
C ASN A 206 -11.09 -2.81 6.08
N PRO A 207 -11.90 -3.77 5.62
CA PRO A 207 -13.30 -3.86 6.02
C PRO A 207 -13.41 -4.00 7.55
N LYS A 208 -14.45 -3.39 8.12
CA LYS A 208 -14.74 -3.46 9.56
C LYS A 208 -14.70 -4.90 10.08
N GLY A 209 -13.97 -5.16 11.16
CA GLY A 209 -13.86 -6.48 11.79
C GLY A 209 -12.68 -7.33 11.29
N VAL A 210 -12.10 -7.04 10.12
CA VAL A 210 -11.08 -7.90 9.51
C VAL A 210 -9.73 -7.79 10.23
N ALA A 211 -9.38 -6.61 10.72
CA ALA A 211 -8.11 -6.33 11.39
C ALA A 211 -8.21 -6.24 12.93
N ASP A 212 -9.39 -6.48 13.53
CA ASP A 212 -9.65 -6.21 14.95
C ASP A 212 -8.66 -6.92 15.89
N GLU A 213 -8.27 -8.16 15.59
CA GLU A 213 -7.31 -8.91 16.42
C GLU A 213 -5.92 -8.23 16.46
N PHE A 214 -5.45 -7.70 15.33
CA PHE A 214 -4.20 -6.95 15.26
C PHE A 214 -4.32 -5.62 16.01
N ILE A 215 -5.41 -4.89 15.80
CA ILE A 215 -5.64 -3.58 16.44
C ILE A 215 -5.73 -3.71 17.96
N GLU A 216 -6.41 -4.74 18.47
CA GLU A 216 -6.47 -5.04 19.90
C GLU A 216 -5.07 -5.28 20.49
N TRP A 217 -4.22 -6.00 19.74
CA TRP A 217 -2.84 -6.25 20.17
C TRP A 217 -2.00 -4.97 20.20
N VAL A 218 -2.02 -4.14 19.15
CA VAL A 218 -1.25 -2.89 19.14
C VAL A 218 -1.65 -1.96 20.29
N GLN A 219 -2.95 -1.88 20.59
CA GLN A 219 -3.46 -1.07 21.70
C GLN A 219 -3.15 -1.67 23.09
N ASN A 220 -2.95 -2.99 23.17
CA ASN A 220 -2.71 -3.71 24.44
C ASN A 220 -1.61 -4.77 24.32
N PRO A 221 -0.35 -4.41 23.99
CA PRO A 221 0.68 -5.37 23.59
C PRO A 221 1.16 -6.29 24.73
N ARG A 222 0.86 -5.91 25.98
CA ARG A 222 1.24 -6.62 27.21
C ARG A 222 0.13 -7.50 27.81
N GLN A 223 -1.05 -7.55 27.21
CA GLN A 223 -2.13 -8.39 27.75
C GLN A 223 -1.89 -9.87 27.41
N ILE A 224 -1.57 -10.65 28.44
CA ILE A 224 -1.48 -12.10 28.39
C ILE A 224 -2.90 -12.65 28.60
N LEU A 225 -3.51 -13.21 27.56
CA LEU A 225 -4.73 -14.03 27.68
C LEU A 225 -4.34 -15.50 27.60
#